data_AF-H0VU16-F1
#
_entry.id   AF-H0VU16-F1
#
_cell.length_a   1.000
_cell.length_b   1.000
_cell.length_c   1.000
_cell.angle_alpha   90.00
_cell.angle_beta   90.00
_cell.angle_gamma   90.00
#
_symmetry.space_group_name_H-M   'P 1'
#
loop_
_entity.id
_entity.type
_entity.pdbx_description
1 polymer ?
#
loop_
_entity_poly.entity_id
_entity_poly.type
_entity_poly.pdbx_seq_one_letter_code
_entity_poly.pdbx_strand_id
1 'polypeptide(L)'
;AITETLSTHLTNTIPPGHIPKPIVMPDYVAKYPVIQTDDERERYKAVFQDQFSEYKELSADVQAVLRKLDELDAMMSRLPHRSENPQEHERISRIHEEFKRKKNDPSFLEKKERCDYLKSKLSHIKQRIQDYDKIMNWDIHSYT
;
A
#
# COMPACT_ATOMS: atom_id res chain seq x y z
N ALA A 1 24.22 -34.92 -41.31
CA ALA A 1 24.95 -34.44 -40.12
C ALA A 1 24.85 -32.92 -40.16
N ILE A 2 23.90 -32.29 -39.44
CA ILE A 2 23.95 -31.88 -38.01
C ILE A 2 25.23 -31.06 -37.79
N THR A 3 25.19 -29.74 -37.59
CA THR A 3 24.71 -28.98 -36.40
C THR A 3 24.32 -27.54 -36.83
N GLU A 4 23.16 -26.97 -36.52
CA GLU A 4 22.76 -26.28 -35.27
C GLU A 4 23.82 -25.36 -34.62
N THR A 5 23.56 -24.05 -34.63
CA THR A 5 23.99 -23.07 -33.61
C THR A 5 22.97 -21.92 -33.65
N LEU A 6 21.89 -22.00 -32.85
CA LEU A 6 21.76 -21.64 -31.44
C LEU A 6 21.57 -20.13 -31.20
N SER A 7 20.28 -19.84 -31.01
CA SER A 7 19.66 -18.71 -30.32
C SER A 7 20.52 -18.13 -29.19
N THR A 8 20.86 -16.85 -29.30
CA THR A 8 21.43 -16.06 -28.21
C THR A 8 20.31 -15.72 -27.21
N HIS A 9 20.09 -16.60 -26.24
CA HIS A 9 19.35 -16.26 -25.03
C HIS A 9 20.16 -15.21 -24.23
N LEU A 10 19.59 -14.03 -24.06
CA LEU A 10 20.03 -13.02 -23.11
C LEU A 10 19.80 -13.55 -21.69
N THR A 11 20.78 -14.26 -21.14
CA THR A 11 20.77 -14.64 -19.72
C THR A 11 21.25 -13.46 -18.89
N ASN A 12 20.30 -12.71 -18.33
CA ASN A 12 20.56 -11.76 -17.25
C ASN A 12 21.20 -12.51 -16.07
N THR A 13 22.52 -12.38 -15.94
CA THR A 13 23.31 -12.98 -14.87
C THR A 13 23.20 -12.12 -13.63
N ILE A 14 22.62 -12.66 -12.56
CA ILE A 14 22.64 -12.04 -11.23
C ILE A 14 24.08 -12.12 -10.70
N PRO A 15 24.69 -11.00 -10.26
CA PRO A 15 26.08 -11.00 -9.81
C PRO A 15 26.27 -11.89 -8.56
N PRO A 16 27.38 -12.64 -8.48
CA PRO A 16 27.69 -13.48 -7.33
C PRO A 16 27.81 -12.62 -6.07
N GLY A 17 27.01 -12.92 -5.05
CA GLY A 17 26.90 -12.14 -3.80
C GLY A 17 25.56 -11.41 -3.63
N HIS A 18 24.69 -11.40 -4.64
CA HIS A 18 23.32 -10.92 -4.46
C HIS A 18 22.47 -12.02 -3.82
N ILE A 19 22.23 -11.92 -2.51
CA ILE A 19 21.19 -12.71 -1.83
C ILE A 19 19.87 -12.00 -2.15
N PRO A 20 18.95 -12.61 -2.92
CA PRO A 20 17.63 -12.03 -3.13
C PRO A 20 16.99 -11.86 -1.76
N LYS A 21 16.62 -10.62 -1.40
CA LYS A 21 15.87 -10.38 -0.17
C LYS A 21 14.63 -11.29 -0.21
N PRO A 22 14.32 -12.04 0.86
CA PRO A 22 13.12 -12.86 0.89
C PRO A 22 11.92 -12.00 0.53
N ILE A 23 11.23 -12.34 -0.56
CA ILE A 23 9.99 -11.68 -0.94
C ILE A 23 8.98 -12.11 0.11
N VAL A 24 8.79 -11.28 1.15
CA VAL A 24 7.78 -11.53 2.17
C VAL A 24 6.42 -11.32 1.52
N MET A 25 5.78 -12.43 1.16
CA MET A 25 4.44 -12.38 0.60
C MET A 25 3.47 -11.91 1.68
N PRO A 26 2.58 -10.94 1.39
CA PRO A 26 1.57 -10.52 2.35
C PRO A 26 0.66 -11.70 2.75
N ASP A 27 0.30 -11.76 4.03
CA ASP A 27 -0.46 -12.87 4.61
C ASP A 27 -1.82 -13.07 3.95
N TYR A 28 -2.46 -11.98 3.52
CA TYR A 28 -3.75 -12.01 2.85
C TYR A 28 -3.71 -12.75 1.50
N VAL A 29 -2.55 -12.86 0.85
CA VAL A 29 -2.44 -13.61 -0.41
C VAL A 29 -2.64 -15.11 -0.15
N ALA A 30 -2.07 -15.61 0.95
CA ALA A 30 -2.23 -17.00 1.36
C ALA A 30 -3.61 -17.26 2.00
N LYS A 31 -4.15 -16.29 2.77
CA LYS A 31 -5.47 -16.42 3.42
C LYS A 31 -6.65 -16.35 2.46
N TYR A 32 -6.49 -15.65 1.33
CA TYR A 32 -7.53 -15.47 0.32
C TYR A 32 -7.05 -15.98 -1.05
N PRO A 33 -6.93 -17.31 -1.23
CA PRO A 33 -6.61 -17.92 -2.52
C PRO A 33 -7.69 -17.70 -3.58
N VAL A 34 -7.54 -18.34 -4.73
CA VAL A 34 -8.57 -18.35 -5.78
C VAL A 34 -9.84 -19.00 -5.23
N ILE A 35 -10.98 -18.36 -5.47
CA ILE A 35 -12.30 -18.82 -5.03
C ILE A 35 -12.75 -19.95 -5.95
N GLN A 36 -13.30 -21.01 -5.38
CA GLN A 36 -13.79 -22.17 -6.13
C GLN A 36 -15.29 -22.41 -5.99
N THR A 37 -15.94 -21.78 -4.99
CA THR A 37 -17.35 -22.01 -4.66
C THR A 37 -18.08 -20.71 -4.30
N ASP A 38 -19.41 -20.70 -4.48
CA ASP A 38 -20.26 -19.56 -4.12
C ASP A 38 -20.23 -19.27 -2.61
N ASP A 39 -20.14 -20.32 -1.79
CA ASP A 39 -20.00 -20.17 -0.33
C ASP A 39 -18.70 -19.46 0.06
N GLU A 40 -17.58 -19.78 -0.61
CA GLU A 40 -16.31 -19.05 -0.44
C GLU A 40 -16.44 -17.59 -0.89
N ARG A 41 -17.11 -17.37 -2.02
CA ARG A 41 -17.36 -16.03 -2.55
C ARG A 41 -18.13 -15.15 -1.57
N GLU A 42 -19.22 -15.66 -0.99
CA GLU A 42 -20.01 -14.90 -0.01
C GLU A 42 -19.22 -14.67 1.29
N ARG A 43 -18.38 -15.63 1.73
CA ARG A 43 -17.47 -15.40 2.86
C ARG A 43 -16.46 -14.28 2.58
N TYR A 44 -15.87 -14.24 1.39
CA TYR A 44 -14.91 -13.20 1.01
C TYR A 44 -15.58 -11.83 0.96
N LYS A 45 -16.81 -11.77 0.44
CA LYS A 45 -17.62 -10.56 0.39
C LYS A 45 -18.00 -10.04 1.77
N ALA A 46 -18.38 -10.92 2.70
CA ALA A 46 -18.65 -10.54 4.08
C ALA A 46 -17.41 -9.94 4.77
N VAL A 47 -16.25 -10.59 4.61
CA VAL A 47 -14.96 -10.05 5.10
C VAL A 47 -14.65 -8.70 4.45
N PHE A 48 -14.85 -8.55 3.15
CA PHE A 48 -14.60 -7.30 2.45
C PHE A 48 -15.48 -6.18 3.03
N GLN A 49 -16.77 -6.43 3.24
CA GLN A 49 -17.71 -5.44 3.76
C GLN A 49 -17.34 -4.98 5.17
N ASP A 50 -17.05 -5.94 6.06
CA ASP A 50 -16.60 -5.67 7.43
C ASP A 50 -15.29 -4.86 7.45
N GLN A 51 -14.28 -5.30 6.71
CA GLN A 51 -12.98 -4.64 6.73
C GLN A 51 -12.96 -3.32 5.95
N PHE A 52 -13.89 -3.12 5.01
CA PHE A 52 -14.02 -1.87 4.27
C PHE A 52 -14.59 -0.73 5.13
N SER A 53 -15.46 -1.02 6.11
CA SER A 53 -15.92 0.00 7.05
C SER A 53 -14.76 0.46 7.95
N GLU A 54 -13.98 -0.47 8.50
CA GLU A 54 -12.76 -0.18 9.26
C GLU A 54 -11.78 0.68 8.44
N TYR A 55 -11.51 0.28 7.19
CA TYR A 55 -10.66 1.04 6.28
C TYR A 55 -11.18 2.45 6.03
N LYS A 56 -12.49 2.61 5.83
CA LYS A 56 -13.10 3.91 5.52
C LYS A 56 -12.94 4.90 6.68
N GLU A 57 -13.19 4.46 7.90
CA GLU A 57 -13.01 5.29 9.11
C GLU A 57 -11.54 5.64 9.32
N LEU A 58 -10.66 4.63 9.30
CA LEU A 58 -9.22 4.84 9.49
C LEU A 58 -8.61 5.73 8.39
N SER A 59 -9.02 5.54 7.15
CA SER A 59 -8.58 6.38 6.04
C SER A 59 -9.03 7.83 6.22
N ALA A 60 -10.21 8.09 6.78
CA ALA A 60 -10.66 9.46 7.02
C ALA A 60 -9.74 10.17 8.04
N ASP A 61 -9.41 9.49 9.13
CA ASP A 61 -8.48 9.98 10.16
C ASP A 61 -7.09 10.28 9.58
N VAL A 62 -6.51 9.30 8.86
CA VAL A 62 -5.18 9.45 8.25
C VAL A 62 -5.17 10.61 7.26
N GLN A 63 -6.21 10.74 6.42
CA GLN A 63 -6.31 11.83 5.45
C GLN A 63 -6.49 13.19 6.12
N ALA A 64 -7.18 13.28 7.26
CA ALA A 64 -7.29 14.52 8.02
C ALA A 64 -5.92 14.98 8.55
N VAL A 65 -5.12 14.05 9.08
CA VAL A 65 -3.77 14.35 9.55
C VAL A 65 -2.86 14.73 8.38
N LEU A 66 -2.91 14.00 7.26
CA LEU A 66 -2.12 14.32 6.07
C LEU A 66 -2.42 15.73 5.54
N ARG A 67 -3.69 16.12 5.42
CA ARG A 67 -4.05 17.49 5.01
C ARG A 67 -3.46 18.55 5.94
N LYS A 68 -3.53 18.33 7.25
CA LYS A 68 -2.96 19.24 8.24
C LYS A 68 -1.43 19.32 8.13
N LEU A 69 -0.78 18.19 7.85
CA LEU A 69 0.67 18.16 7.60
C LEU A 69 1.03 18.93 6.32
N ASP A 70 0.25 18.78 5.26
CA ASP A 70 0.46 19.50 3.99
C ASP A 70 0.27 21.02 4.16
N GLU A 71 -0.75 21.45 4.90
CA GLU A 71 -0.97 22.87 5.26
C GLU A 71 0.22 23.44 6.05
N LEU A 72 0.73 22.67 7.02
CA LEU A 72 1.88 23.05 7.83
C LEU A 72 3.18 23.06 7.01
N ASP A 73 3.39 22.10 6.11
CA ASP A 73 4.52 22.08 5.18
C ASP A 73 4.49 23.32 4.28
N ALA A 74 3.32 23.70 3.77
CA ALA A 74 3.14 24.93 2.99
C ALA A 74 3.44 26.20 3.82
N MET A 75 3.00 26.27 5.08
CA MET A 75 3.31 27.40 5.97
C MET A 75 4.81 27.47 6.28
N MET A 76 5.45 26.34 6.60
CA MET A 76 6.88 26.28 6.87
C MET A 76 7.73 26.64 5.65
N SER A 77 7.31 26.27 4.44
CA SER A 77 8.03 26.62 3.21
C SER A 77 8.15 28.14 2.99
N ARG A 78 7.25 28.92 3.61
CA ARG A 78 7.25 30.39 3.56
C ARG A 78 8.09 31.04 4.67
N LEU A 79 8.55 30.27 5.65
CA LEU A 79 9.41 30.78 6.72
C LEU A 79 10.86 30.94 6.25
N PRO A 80 11.56 32.02 6.64
CA PRO A 80 12.97 32.17 6.35
C PRO A 80 13.79 31.09 7.06
N HIS A 81 14.68 30.42 6.32
CA HIS A 81 15.50 29.32 6.86
C HIS A 81 16.61 29.80 7.80
N ARG A 82 16.95 31.09 7.75
CA ARG A 82 17.79 31.80 8.71
C ARG A 82 17.22 33.19 8.92
N SER A 83 17.07 33.60 10.17
CA SER A 83 16.97 35.02 10.53
C SER A 83 18.33 35.49 11.04
N GLU A 84 18.70 36.72 10.73
CA GLU A 84 19.88 37.39 11.32
C GLU A 84 19.67 37.71 12.80
N ASN A 85 18.41 37.71 13.27
CA ASN A 85 18.07 37.81 14.68
C ASN A 85 18.15 36.40 15.34
N PRO A 86 19.06 36.19 16.32
CA PRO A 86 19.21 34.91 17.02
C PRO A 86 17.93 34.39 17.68
N GLN A 87 17.10 35.29 18.22
CA GLN A 87 15.86 34.94 18.91
C GLN A 87 14.79 34.43 17.91
N GLU A 88 14.71 35.05 16.74
CA GLU A 88 13.83 34.59 15.67
C GLU A 88 14.31 33.28 15.06
N HIS A 89 15.63 33.14 14.88
CA HIS A 89 16.22 31.88 14.41
C HIS A 89 15.88 30.71 15.36
N GLU A 90 16.02 30.90 16.67
CA GLU A 90 15.67 29.88 17.66
C GLU A 90 14.16 29.55 17.61
N ARG A 91 13.30 30.57 17.52
CA ARG A 91 11.86 30.37 17.40
C ARG A 91 11.48 29.57 16.14
N ILE A 92 12.07 29.89 14.99
CA ILE A 92 11.82 29.16 13.72
C ILE A 92 12.33 27.72 13.83
N SER A 93 13.51 27.51 14.42
CA SER A 93 14.09 26.17 14.62
C SER A 93 13.19 25.29 15.50
N ARG A 94 12.66 25.82 16.61
CA ARG A 94 11.72 25.10 17.48
C ARG A 94 10.43 24.70 16.74
N ILE A 95 9.91 25.56 15.87
CA ILE A 95 8.73 25.27 15.05
C ILE A 95 9.01 24.10 14.08
N HIS A 96 10.18 24.09 13.42
CA HIS A 96 10.56 22.99 12.54
C HIS A 96 10.73 21.67 13.28
N GLU A 97 11.32 21.68 14.48
CA GLU A 97 11.49 20.47 15.30
C GLU A 97 10.15 19.91 15.77
N GLU A 98 9.24 20.74 16.27
CA GLU A 98 7.89 20.31 16.66
C GLU A 98 7.13 19.73 15.47
N PHE A 99 7.26 20.37 14.29
CA PHE A 99 6.65 19.84 13.07
C PHE A 99 7.21 18.47 12.71
N LYS A 100 8.53 18.31 12.68
CA LYS A 100 9.18 17.01 12.42
C LYS A 100 8.71 15.95 13.41
N ARG A 101 8.55 16.30 14.69
CA ARG A 101 8.03 15.39 15.71
C ARG A 101 6.60 14.94 15.39
N LYS A 102 5.70 15.87 15.02
CA LYS A 102 4.32 15.54 14.64
C LYS A 102 4.25 14.68 13.37
N LYS A 103 5.11 14.95 12.39
CA LYS A 103 5.17 14.19 11.13
C LYS A 103 5.68 12.76 11.33
N ASN A 104 6.55 12.55 12.31
CA ASN A 104 7.10 11.24 12.66
C ASN A 104 6.44 10.64 13.92
N ASP A 105 5.22 11.07 14.24
CA ASP A 105 4.48 10.51 15.37
C ASP A 105 4.23 9.00 15.14
N PRO A 106 4.70 8.12 16.04
CA PRO A 106 4.58 6.68 15.84
C PRO A 106 3.13 6.21 15.69
N SER A 107 2.19 6.78 16.44
CA SER A 107 0.78 6.41 16.37
C SER A 107 0.17 6.74 15.01
N PHE A 108 0.52 7.90 14.45
CA PHE A 108 0.13 8.26 13.08
C PHE A 108 0.72 7.29 12.05
N LEU A 109 2.00 6.95 12.17
CA LEU A 109 2.68 6.04 11.24
C LEU A 109 2.07 4.63 11.28
N GLU A 110 1.77 4.10 12.47
CA GLU A 110 1.08 2.82 12.64
C GLU A 110 -0.32 2.83 12.02
N LYS A 111 -1.10 3.91 12.25
CA LYS A 111 -2.42 4.07 11.61
C LYS A 111 -2.32 4.12 10.09
N LYS A 112 -1.33 4.85 9.56
CA LYS A 112 -1.07 4.93 8.13
C LYS A 112 -0.70 3.56 7.55
N GLU A 113 0.20 2.83 8.21
CA GLU A 113 0.60 1.48 7.80
C GLU A 113 -0.60 0.52 7.80
N ARG A 114 -1.43 0.57 8.84
CA ARG A 114 -2.67 -0.23 8.91
C ARG A 114 -3.64 0.11 7.77
N CYS A 115 -3.78 1.40 7.44
CA CYS A 115 -4.60 1.85 6.32
C CYS A 115 -4.07 1.32 4.97
N ASP A 116 -2.76 1.41 4.75
CA ASP A 116 -2.09 0.91 3.55
C ASP A 116 -2.22 -0.63 3.41
N TYR A 117 -2.11 -1.36 4.54
CA TYR A 117 -2.36 -2.79 4.60
C TYR A 117 -3.81 -3.14 4.24
N LEU A 118 -4.79 -2.48 4.86
CA LEU A 118 -6.21 -2.73 4.61
C LEU A 118 -6.57 -2.46 3.15
N LYS A 119 -6.07 -1.36 2.58
CA LYS A 119 -6.24 -1.04 1.16
C LYS A 119 -5.76 -2.18 0.26
N SER A 120 -4.56 -2.69 0.52
CA SER A 120 -3.96 -3.78 -0.27
C SER A 120 -4.73 -5.09 -0.11
N LYS A 121 -5.08 -5.46 1.12
CA LYS A 121 -5.88 -6.64 1.45
C LYS A 121 -7.26 -6.59 0.78
N LEU A 122 -7.96 -5.47 0.91
CA LEU A 122 -9.29 -5.28 0.32
C LEU A 122 -9.25 -5.33 -1.21
N SER A 123 -8.22 -4.72 -1.82
CA SER A 123 -8.01 -4.81 -3.27
C SER A 123 -7.83 -6.25 -3.73
N HIS A 124 -7.05 -7.05 -2.99
CA HIS A 124 -6.84 -8.47 -3.28
C HIS A 124 -8.14 -9.28 -3.17
N ILE A 125 -8.88 -9.12 -2.07
CA ILE A 125 -10.16 -9.83 -1.87
C ILE A 125 -11.17 -9.45 -2.96
N LYS A 126 -11.28 -8.16 -3.29
CA LYS A 126 -12.15 -7.67 -4.37
C LYS A 126 -11.77 -8.30 -5.71
N GLN A 127 -10.47 -8.39 -6.01
CA GLN A 127 -9.99 -9.03 -7.24
C GLN A 127 -10.39 -10.51 -7.28
N ARG A 128 -10.22 -11.26 -6.18
CA ARG A 128 -10.63 -12.67 -6.10
C ARG A 128 -12.11 -12.88 -6.39
N ILE A 129 -12.97 -12.04 -5.84
CA ILE A 129 -14.42 -12.07 -6.10
C ILE A 129 -14.70 -11.76 -7.57
N GLN A 130 -14.08 -10.71 -8.11
CA GLN A 130 -14.29 -10.30 -9.52
C GLN A 130 -13.80 -11.36 -10.52
N ASP A 131 -12.72 -12.06 -10.23
CA ASP A 131 -12.20 -13.12 -11.10
C ASP A 131 -13.14 -14.32 -11.12
N TYR A 132 -13.65 -14.73 -9.96
CA TYR A 132 -14.65 -15.79 -9.85
C TYR A 132 -15.95 -15.44 -10.58
N ASP A 133 -16.46 -14.22 -10.36
CA ASP A 133 -17.69 -13.73 -11.01
C ASP A 133 -17.57 -13.76 -12.54
N LYS A 134 -16.39 -13.42 -13.07
CA LYS A 134 -16.16 -13.53 -14.51
C LYS A 134 -16.27 -14.98 -14.93
N ILE A 135 -15.48 -15.88 -14.36
CA ILE A 135 -15.45 -17.30 -14.77
C ILE A 135 -16.85 -17.91 -14.72
N MET A 136 -17.57 -17.77 -13.61
CA MET A 136 -18.91 -18.36 -13.48
C MET A 136 -19.93 -17.73 -14.44
N ASN A 137 -19.84 -16.42 -14.71
CA ASN A 137 -20.68 -15.82 -15.74
C ASN A 137 -20.32 -16.36 -17.14
N TRP A 138 -19.05 -16.52 -17.47
CA TRP A 138 -18.63 -17.11 -18.75
C TRP A 138 -19.12 -18.55 -18.92
N ASP A 139 -19.03 -19.37 -17.87
CA ASP A 139 -19.50 -20.75 -17.91
C ASP A 139 -21.02 -20.82 -18.13
N ILE A 140 -21.82 -19.98 -17.45
CA ILE A 140 -23.28 -19.94 -17.63
C ILE A 140 -23.67 -19.55 -19.06
N HIS A 141 -22.99 -18.58 -19.67
CA HIS A 141 -23.30 -18.11 -21.03
C HIS A 141 -22.81 -19.09 -22.12
N SER A 142 -21.94 -20.05 -21.78
CA SER A 142 -21.47 -21.08 -22.72
C SER A 142 -22.46 -22.24 -22.91
N TYR A 143 -23.46 -22.36 -22.02
CA TYR A 143 -24.50 -23.39 -22.07
C TYR A 143 -25.88 -22.87 -22.51
N THR A 144 -26.02 -21.57 -22.73
CA THR A 144 -27.22 -20.90 -23.27
C THR A 144 -26.99 -20.45 -24.70
#